data_AF-A0A2I8A372-F1
#
_entry.id   AF-A0A2I8A372-F1
#
_cell.length_a   1.000
_cell.length_b   1.000
_cell.length_c   1.000
_cell.angle_alpha   90.00
_cell.angle_beta   90.00
_cell.angle_gamma   90.00
#
_symmetry.space_group_name_H-M   'P 1'
#
loop_
_entity.id
_entity.type
_entity.pdbx_description
1 polymer ?
#
loop_
_entity_poly.entity_id
_entity_poly.type
_entity_poly.pdbx_seq_one_letter_code
_entity_poly.pdbx_strand_id
1 'polypeptide(L)'
;MPVSYAQKPLLGKLTLTSHLSAETGLHIGGGGENLDIGGLDKPVIRDPLTKYPYLPGSSIKGKLRSILERLLNKPLNRTGGSDTWRYESDDLADGFTEVERGQFVAYEGARTCQVSRLFGSTGGSKFWMPIETAREEGLFSDKNRTHTIQNQNCVQVSRGRNAPARLIIRDSHLVTESAEKLKQVDTGLYMTEWKFENGIDRVTAAANPRQLERVPAGSKFKFELVYTVEDASQAIEDLQNIAIALAILEDDALGGHGSRGYGKVRFQHFNFSYRSLAQYRQMTNTQGTSEIQPFQPIANTQELLENFGNLRNYIQRLLPGNES
;
A
#
# COMPACT_ATOMS: atom_id res chain seq x y z
N MET A 1 -5.45 -0.99 27.97
CA MET A 1 -4.77 -0.82 26.67
C MET A 1 -3.51 -0.03 26.94
N PRO A 2 -2.28 -0.53 26.73
CA PRO A 2 -1.17 0.39 26.61
C PRO A 2 -1.33 1.01 25.23
N VAL A 3 -2.00 2.16 25.14
CA VAL A 3 -1.97 3.01 23.95
C VAL A 3 -0.79 3.95 24.17
N SER A 4 -0.06 4.33 23.12
CA SER A 4 0.75 5.54 23.23
C SER A 4 -0.18 6.67 23.66
N TYR A 5 -0.09 7.14 24.90
CA TYR A 5 -0.99 8.18 25.41
C TYR A 5 -0.84 9.49 24.61
N ALA A 6 0.32 9.69 23.97
CA ALA A 6 0.57 10.79 23.06
C ALA A 6 0.27 10.39 21.59
N GLN A 7 -0.53 11.22 20.93
CA GLN A 7 -0.70 11.19 19.48
C GLN A 7 0.52 11.83 18.79
N LYS A 8 0.88 11.35 17.59
CA LYS A 8 1.88 12.03 16.77
C LYS A 8 1.27 13.31 16.16
N PRO A 9 1.98 14.44 16.19
CA PRO A 9 1.47 15.68 15.60
C PRO A 9 1.36 15.56 14.08
N LEU A 10 0.28 16.12 13.52
CA LEU A 10 0.13 16.27 12.08
C LEU A 10 0.92 17.49 11.61
N LEU A 11 1.91 17.29 10.75
CA LEU A 11 2.69 18.38 10.15
C LEU A 11 2.06 18.86 8.83
N GLY A 12 1.51 17.94 8.06
CA GLY A 12 0.85 18.23 6.79
C GLY A 12 0.42 16.98 6.04
N LYS A 13 -0.09 17.19 4.82
CA LYS A 13 -0.45 16.13 3.88
C LYS A 13 0.15 16.42 2.51
N LEU A 14 0.87 15.44 1.97
CA LEU A 14 1.29 15.44 0.57
C LEU A 14 0.30 14.60 -0.23
N THR A 15 -0.18 15.13 -1.34
CA THR A 15 -1.05 14.43 -2.28
C THR A 15 -0.35 14.29 -3.61
N LEU A 16 -0.35 13.07 -4.15
CA LEU A 16 0.12 12.71 -5.48
C LEU A 16 -1.09 12.22 -6.27
N THR A 17 -1.35 12.84 -7.41
CA THR A 17 -2.34 12.35 -8.38
C THR A 17 -1.67 11.99 -9.70
N SER A 18 -2.22 11.02 -10.41
CA SER A 18 -1.76 10.63 -11.75
C SER A 18 -2.86 9.92 -12.54
N HIS A 19 -2.59 9.66 -13.81
CA HIS A 19 -3.36 8.72 -14.62
C HIS A 19 -2.66 7.36 -14.61
N LEU A 20 -3.41 6.32 -14.24
CA LEU A 20 -2.96 4.93 -14.25
C LEU A 20 -3.55 4.22 -15.47
N SER A 21 -2.71 3.87 -16.45
CA SER A 21 -3.11 3.07 -17.62
C SER A 21 -2.87 1.59 -17.40
N ALA A 22 -3.79 0.76 -17.88
CA ALA A 22 -3.60 -0.68 -18.01
C ALA A 22 -2.98 -0.98 -19.38
N GLU A 23 -1.67 -1.24 -19.45
CA GLU A 23 -0.95 -1.56 -20.69
C GLU A 23 -1.31 -2.97 -21.22
N THR A 24 -1.78 -3.83 -20.32
CA THR A 24 -2.36 -5.15 -20.64
C THR A 24 -3.69 -5.29 -19.93
N GLY A 25 -4.49 -6.29 -20.30
CA GLY A 25 -5.76 -6.55 -19.62
C GLY A 25 -5.55 -6.80 -18.12
N LEU A 26 -6.40 -6.20 -17.29
CA LEU A 26 -6.23 -6.14 -15.84
C LEU A 26 -7.39 -6.84 -15.13
N HIS A 27 -7.07 -7.71 -14.17
CA HIS A 27 -8.08 -8.43 -13.40
C HIS A 27 -7.90 -8.17 -11.90
N ILE A 28 -8.88 -7.51 -11.28
CA ILE A 28 -9.01 -7.44 -9.83
C ILE A 28 -10.36 -8.06 -9.46
N GLY A 29 -10.30 -9.28 -8.94
CA GLY A 29 -11.49 -10.03 -8.55
C GLY A 29 -12.11 -9.50 -7.25
N GLY A 30 -13.43 -9.50 -7.19
CA GLY A 30 -14.16 -9.43 -5.91
C GLY A 30 -14.05 -10.75 -5.15
N GLY A 31 -13.92 -10.71 -3.82
CA GLY A 31 -13.95 -11.92 -2.97
C GLY A 31 -15.19 -12.75 -3.29
N GLY A 32 -14.99 -14.05 -3.54
CA GLY A 32 -16.03 -14.92 -4.08
C GLY A 32 -17.07 -15.30 -3.03
N GLU A 33 -18.24 -14.67 -3.07
CA GLU A 33 -19.47 -15.21 -2.46
C GLU A 33 -20.76 -14.95 -3.26
N ASN A 34 -20.68 -14.36 -4.47
CA ASN A 34 -21.85 -14.34 -5.37
C ASN A 34 -21.60 -15.31 -6.53
N LEU A 35 -21.82 -16.60 -6.27
CA LEU A 35 -22.14 -17.56 -7.32
C LEU A 35 -23.56 -17.23 -7.79
N ASP A 36 -23.69 -16.25 -8.68
CA ASP A 36 -24.90 -16.16 -9.50
C ASP A 36 -25.02 -17.49 -10.26
N ILE A 37 -26.21 -18.10 -10.27
CA ILE A 37 -26.46 -19.37 -10.97
C ILE A 37 -26.21 -19.12 -12.47
N GLY A 38 -25.10 -19.66 -13.00
CA GLY A 38 -24.64 -19.40 -14.37
C GLY A 38 -23.71 -18.19 -14.54
N GLY A 39 -23.21 -17.62 -13.44
CA GLY A 39 -22.33 -16.45 -13.41
C GLY A 39 -20.84 -16.74 -13.65
N LEU A 40 -20.10 -15.65 -13.86
CA LEU A 40 -18.67 -15.59 -14.11
C LEU A 40 -17.81 -16.17 -12.98
N ASP A 41 -16.81 -16.99 -13.33
CA ASP A 41 -15.72 -17.32 -12.42
C ASP A 41 -14.89 -16.05 -12.12
N LYS A 42 -15.00 -15.53 -10.89
CA LYS A 42 -14.31 -14.32 -10.39
C LYS A 42 -14.60 -13.08 -11.25
N PRO A 43 -15.73 -12.38 -11.02
CA PRO A 43 -16.01 -11.14 -11.73
C PRO A 43 -15.04 -10.04 -11.33
N VAL A 44 -14.79 -9.11 -12.26
CA VAL A 44 -14.06 -7.87 -11.98
C VAL A 44 -14.89 -7.01 -11.02
N ILE A 45 -14.23 -6.42 -10.03
CA ILE A 45 -14.90 -5.56 -9.06
C ILE A 45 -15.44 -4.29 -9.74
N ARG A 46 -16.68 -3.92 -9.39
CA ARG A 46 -17.42 -2.78 -9.96
C ARG A 46 -17.95 -1.88 -8.88
N ASP A 47 -18.01 -0.59 -9.19
CA ASP A 47 -18.66 0.40 -8.35
C ASP A 47 -20.18 0.12 -8.33
N PRO A 48 -20.81 -0.04 -7.15
CA PRO A 48 -22.22 -0.37 -7.08
C PRO A 48 -23.15 0.70 -7.67
N LEU A 49 -22.74 1.97 -7.70
CA LEU A 49 -23.52 3.09 -8.23
C LEU A 49 -23.41 3.18 -9.75
N THR A 50 -22.19 3.23 -10.28
CA THR A 50 -21.95 3.42 -11.71
C THR A 50 -21.92 2.12 -12.52
N LYS A 51 -21.70 0.98 -11.85
CA LYS A 51 -21.40 -0.34 -12.44
C LYS A 51 -20.08 -0.41 -13.19
N TYR A 52 -19.26 0.63 -13.11
CA TYR A 52 -17.99 0.69 -13.82
C TYR A 52 -16.94 -0.11 -13.07
N PRO A 53 -16.01 -0.79 -13.77
CA PRO A 53 -14.87 -1.39 -13.13
C PRO A 53 -14.01 -0.29 -12.49
N TYR A 54 -13.44 -0.58 -11.32
CA TYR A 54 -12.52 0.30 -10.62
C TYR A 54 -11.40 -0.51 -9.98
N LEU A 55 -10.32 0.17 -9.59
CA LEU A 55 -9.20 -0.47 -8.90
C LEU A 55 -9.25 -0.08 -7.42
N PRO A 56 -9.50 -1.03 -6.50
CA PRO A 56 -9.54 -0.72 -5.07
C PRO A 56 -8.20 -0.19 -4.57
N GLY A 57 -8.23 0.89 -3.78
CA GLY A 57 -7.04 1.46 -3.16
C GLY A 57 -6.35 0.46 -2.24
N SER A 58 -7.10 -0.46 -1.62
CA SER A 58 -6.56 -1.58 -0.82
C SER A 58 -5.73 -2.56 -1.67
N SER A 59 -6.12 -2.83 -2.91
CA SER A 59 -5.41 -3.73 -3.81
C SER A 59 -4.07 -3.13 -4.25
N ILE A 60 -4.08 -1.83 -4.62
CA ILE A 60 -2.86 -1.12 -4.97
C ILE A 60 -1.95 -0.97 -3.74
N LYS A 61 -2.51 -0.59 -2.59
CA LYS A 61 -1.76 -0.44 -1.33
C LYS A 61 -1.13 -1.76 -0.89
N GLY A 62 -1.85 -2.87 -0.98
CA GLY A 62 -1.33 -4.20 -0.65
C GLY A 62 -0.19 -4.61 -1.58
N LYS A 63 -0.31 -4.34 -2.88
CA LYS A 63 0.76 -4.62 -3.86
C LYS A 63 2.01 -3.78 -3.58
N LEU A 64 1.86 -2.48 -3.33
CA LEU A 64 3.00 -1.61 -2.97
C LEU A 64 3.64 -2.04 -1.64
N ARG A 65 2.85 -2.47 -0.65
CA ARG A 65 3.39 -3.03 0.61
C ARG A 65 4.23 -4.27 0.33
N SER A 66 3.71 -5.22 -0.43
CA SER A 66 4.43 -6.46 -0.78
C SER A 66 5.74 -6.18 -1.54
N ILE A 67 5.73 -5.21 -2.46
CA ILE A 67 6.94 -4.77 -3.15
C ILE A 67 7.97 -4.22 -2.15
N LEU A 68 7.55 -3.34 -1.25
CA LEU A 68 8.48 -2.72 -0.29
C LEU A 68 9.01 -3.73 0.73
N GLU A 69 8.19 -4.67 1.20
CA GLU A 69 8.62 -5.79 2.06
C GLU A 69 9.72 -6.61 1.38
N ARG A 70 9.56 -6.93 0.09
CA ARG A 70 10.57 -7.66 -0.70
C ARG A 70 11.82 -6.82 -0.95
N LEU A 71 11.66 -5.54 -1.30
CA LEU A 71 12.76 -4.62 -1.56
C LEU A 71 13.68 -4.47 -0.35
N LEU A 72 13.07 -4.38 0.84
CA LEU A 72 13.78 -4.25 2.12
C LEU A 72 14.12 -5.61 2.76
N ASN A 73 13.91 -6.73 2.04
CA ASN A 73 14.17 -8.09 2.50
C ASN A 73 13.60 -8.39 3.90
N LYS A 74 12.35 -7.99 4.14
CA LYS A 74 11.70 -8.18 5.43
C LYS A 74 11.34 -9.65 5.66
N PRO A 75 11.51 -10.18 6.89
CA PRO A 75 11.16 -11.55 7.19
C PRO A 75 9.64 -11.72 7.25
N LEU A 76 9.15 -12.94 7.05
CA LEU A 76 7.75 -13.28 7.29
C LEU A 76 7.60 -13.77 8.72
N ASN A 77 6.78 -13.09 9.52
CA ASN A 77 6.62 -13.39 10.94
C ASN A 77 5.16 -13.50 11.39
N ARG A 78 4.19 -13.19 10.52
CA ARG A 78 2.78 -13.31 10.87
C ARG A 78 1.95 -13.87 9.72
N THR A 79 1.03 -14.78 10.06
CA THR A 79 0.01 -15.26 9.13
C THR A 79 -1.12 -14.24 8.97
N GLY A 80 -1.60 -14.06 7.75
CA GLY A 80 -2.85 -13.40 7.42
C GLY A 80 -3.99 -14.39 7.23
N GLY A 81 -5.08 -13.94 6.59
CA GLY A 81 -6.16 -14.85 6.16
C GLY A 81 -5.75 -15.68 4.95
N SER A 82 -6.40 -16.83 4.74
CA SER A 82 -6.18 -17.72 3.58
C SER A 82 -4.72 -18.16 3.39
N ASP A 83 -4.06 -18.59 4.48
CA ASP A 83 -2.66 -19.08 4.48
C ASP A 83 -1.62 -18.10 3.93
N THR A 84 -1.94 -16.81 3.94
CA THR A 84 -0.98 -15.76 3.56
C THR A 84 0.01 -15.50 4.67
N TRP A 85 1.23 -15.14 4.32
CA TRP A 85 2.27 -14.71 5.26
C TRP A 85 2.68 -13.28 4.93
N ARG A 86 2.98 -12.50 5.97
CA ARG A 86 3.46 -11.12 5.84
C ARG A 86 4.47 -10.76 6.91
N TYR A 87 5.21 -9.69 6.64
CA TYR A 87 5.93 -8.98 7.70
C TYR A 87 4.96 -8.14 8.53
N GLU A 88 5.17 -8.12 9.84
CA GLU A 88 4.46 -7.27 10.78
C GLU A 88 5.38 -6.78 11.90
N SER A 89 5.28 -5.49 12.25
CA SER A 89 5.87 -4.99 13.49
C SER A 89 4.90 -5.26 14.64
N ASP A 90 5.26 -6.16 15.56
CA ASP A 90 4.37 -6.53 16.67
C ASP A 90 4.25 -5.43 17.73
N ASP A 91 5.12 -4.42 17.74
CA ASP A 91 5.01 -3.25 18.62
C ASP A 91 5.61 -1.99 17.96
N LEU A 92 5.50 -0.84 18.65
CA LEU A 92 6.18 0.40 18.29
C LEU A 92 7.71 0.29 18.40
N ALA A 93 8.21 -0.53 19.33
CA ALA A 93 9.64 -0.82 19.53
C ALA A 93 10.02 -2.17 18.91
N ASP A 94 11.32 -2.38 18.69
CA ASP A 94 11.89 -3.61 18.14
C ASP A 94 11.63 -4.82 19.06
N GLY A 95 11.61 -6.01 18.46
CA GLY A 95 11.40 -7.24 19.22
C GLY A 95 11.46 -8.48 18.36
N PHE A 96 10.86 -9.56 18.88
CA PHE A 96 10.83 -10.87 18.26
C PHE A 96 9.41 -11.44 18.28
N THR A 97 9.02 -11.99 17.14
CA THR A 97 7.79 -12.78 17.02
C THR A 97 8.15 -14.25 17.15
N GLU A 98 7.41 -14.98 17.99
CA GLU A 98 7.51 -16.44 18.06
C GLU A 98 6.58 -17.05 17.00
N VAL A 99 7.14 -17.48 15.87
CA VAL A 99 6.37 -18.01 14.73
C VAL A 99 5.97 -19.47 14.92
N GLU A 100 6.86 -20.23 15.56
CA GLU A 100 6.64 -21.59 16.03
C GLU A 100 7.28 -21.72 17.42
N ARG A 101 6.96 -22.77 18.15
CA ARG A 101 7.46 -22.96 19.52
C ARG A 101 9.01 -22.94 19.52
N GLY A 102 9.59 -21.93 20.16
CA GLY A 102 11.04 -21.74 20.24
C GLY A 102 11.71 -21.22 18.95
N GLN A 103 10.94 -20.89 17.91
CA GLN A 103 11.45 -20.22 16.71
C GLN A 103 11.07 -18.74 16.72
N PHE A 104 12.09 -17.88 16.74
CA PHE A 104 11.93 -16.44 16.88
C PHE A 104 12.41 -15.70 15.64
N VAL A 105 11.59 -14.79 15.15
CA VAL A 105 11.89 -13.90 14.03
C VAL A 105 11.98 -12.48 14.56
N ALA A 106 13.13 -11.83 14.36
CA ALA A 106 13.31 -10.43 14.73
C ALA A 106 12.48 -9.52 13.82
N TYR A 107 11.90 -8.46 14.39
CA TYR A 107 11.21 -7.41 13.65
C TYR A 107 11.67 -6.02 14.11
N GLU A 108 11.63 -5.06 13.19
CA GLU A 108 11.83 -3.64 13.50
C GLU A 108 10.51 -3.04 13.98
N GLY A 109 10.57 -2.23 15.04
CA GLY A 109 9.45 -1.54 15.64
C GLY A 109 8.76 -0.59 14.66
N ALA A 110 7.45 -0.42 14.82
CA ALA A 110 6.66 0.34 13.88
C ALA A 110 7.01 1.85 13.82
N ARG A 111 7.75 2.38 14.81
CA ARG A 111 8.24 3.77 14.79
C ARG A 111 9.36 3.99 13.77
N THR A 112 10.19 2.97 13.53
CA THR A 112 11.42 3.05 12.72
C THR A 112 11.29 2.27 11.42
N CYS A 113 10.55 1.15 11.43
CA CYS A 113 10.35 0.30 10.27
C CYS A 113 9.69 1.07 9.11
N GLN A 114 10.40 1.13 7.98
CA GLN A 114 9.98 1.84 6.77
C GLN A 114 8.68 1.29 6.17
N VAL A 115 8.44 -0.02 6.29
CA VAL A 115 7.17 -0.64 5.86
C VAL A 115 6.04 -0.23 6.79
N SER A 116 6.21 -0.45 8.10
CA SER A 116 5.14 -0.27 9.08
C SER A 116 4.73 1.20 9.26
N ARG A 117 5.67 2.15 9.15
CA ARG A 117 5.31 3.58 9.23
C ARG A 117 4.52 4.06 8.02
N LEU A 118 4.80 3.53 6.82
CA LEU A 118 4.03 3.83 5.61
C LEU A 118 2.66 3.14 5.61
N PHE A 119 2.64 1.82 5.82
CA PHE A 119 1.47 0.98 5.59
C PHE A 119 0.65 0.67 6.85
N GLY A 120 1.16 1.05 8.02
CA GLY A 120 0.58 0.76 9.33
C GLY A 120 0.97 -0.63 9.83
N SER A 121 0.91 -0.82 11.14
CA SER A 121 1.06 -2.12 11.78
C SER A 121 -0.01 -2.38 12.84
N THR A 122 -0.37 -3.64 12.97
CA THR A 122 -1.24 -4.13 14.05
C THR A 122 -0.37 -4.79 15.10
N GLY A 123 -0.42 -4.27 16.33
CA GLY A 123 0.33 -4.81 17.44
C GLY A 123 0.07 -6.31 17.60
N GLY A 124 1.13 -7.05 17.96
CA GLY A 124 1.09 -8.50 18.08
C GLY A 124 0.52 -8.99 19.38
N SER A 125 0.18 -10.27 19.38
CA SER A 125 -0.18 -11.01 20.58
C SER A 125 0.99 -11.89 20.98
N LYS A 126 1.40 -11.84 22.26
CA LYS A 126 2.43 -12.72 22.83
C LYS A 126 3.79 -12.66 22.10
N PHE A 127 4.22 -11.47 21.73
CA PHE A 127 5.55 -11.23 21.17
C PHE A 127 6.59 -11.07 22.30
N TRP A 128 7.86 -11.02 21.93
CA TRP A 128 8.98 -10.90 22.86
C TRP A 128 9.74 -9.60 22.60
N MET A 129 10.20 -8.94 23.65
CA MET A 129 11.05 -7.76 23.51
C MET A 129 12.14 -7.74 24.59
N PRO A 130 13.28 -7.07 24.39
CA PRO A 130 14.31 -6.93 25.41
C PRO A 130 13.74 -6.38 26.72
N ILE A 131 14.18 -6.91 27.86
CA ILE A 131 13.69 -6.49 29.18
C ILE A 131 13.91 -4.99 29.41
N GLU A 132 15.05 -4.46 29.02
CA GLU A 132 15.35 -3.03 29.16
C GLU A 132 14.37 -2.17 28.37
N THR A 133 14.13 -2.50 27.09
CA THR A 133 13.13 -1.81 26.27
C THR A 133 11.72 -1.94 26.85
N ALA A 134 11.36 -3.11 27.40
CA ALA A 134 10.07 -3.30 28.06
C ALA A 134 9.93 -2.40 29.31
N ARG A 135 11.01 -2.18 30.06
CA ARG A 135 11.01 -1.29 31.23
C ARG A 135 10.86 0.17 30.82
N GLU A 136 11.63 0.61 29.83
CA GLU A 136 11.57 1.96 29.26
C GLU A 136 10.18 2.29 28.70
N GLU A 137 9.55 1.34 28.03
CA GLU A 137 8.23 1.51 27.42
C GLU A 137 7.08 1.26 28.42
N GLY A 138 7.37 0.92 29.68
CA GLY A 138 6.36 0.65 30.71
C GLY A 138 5.53 -0.61 30.47
N LEU A 139 6.08 -1.59 29.75
CA LEU A 139 5.45 -2.87 29.38
C LEU A 139 5.96 -4.07 30.21
N PHE A 140 7.00 -3.86 31.03
CA PHE A 140 7.59 -4.90 31.87
C PHE A 140 6.70 -5.26 33.07
N SER A 141 6.64 -6.54 33.39
CA SER A 141 6.02 -7.06 34.62
C SER A 141 6.77 -8.32 35.07
N ASP A 142 7.07 -8.44 36.37
CA ASP A 142 7.75 -9.61 36.94
C ASP A 142 6.95 -10.92 36.79
N LYS A 143 5.66 -10.84 36.47
CA LYS A 143 4.79 -12.00 36.20
C LYS A 143 4.95 -12.54 34.78
N ASN A 144 5.54 -11.77 33.87
CA ASN A 144 5.68 -12.17 32.48
C ASN A 144 6.81 -13.17 32.32
N ARG A 145 6.67 -14.09 31.37
CA ARG A 145 7.69 -15.09 31.05
C ARG A 145 8.92 -14.41 30.48
N THR A 146 10.10 -14.89 30.86
CA THR A 146 11.38 -14.45 30.30
C THR A 146 12.05 -15.58 29.52
N HIS A 147 12.81 -15.20 28.50
CA HIS A 147 13.58 -16.13 27.68
C HIS A 147 14.77 -15.42 27.04
N THR A 148 15.88 -16.12 26.83
CA THR A 148 17.03 -15.57 26.13
C THR A 148 16.88 -15.84 24.63
N ILE A 149 16.75 -14.77 23.84
CA ILE A 149 16.56 -14.83 22.39
C ILE A 149 17.73 -14.07 21.75
N GLN A 150 18.48 -14.72 20.87
CA GLN A 150 19.64 -14.09 20.18
C GLN A 150 20.59 -13.34 21.13
N ASN A 151 20.96 -13.95 22.27
CA ASN A 151 21.80 -13.38 23.33
C ASN A 151 21.21 -12.16 24.07
N GLN A 152 19.91 -11.89 23.92
CA GLN A 152 19.19 -10.85 24.64
C GLN A 152 18.22 -11.46 25.65
N ASN A 153 18.18 -10.93 26.86
CA ASN A 153 17.16 -11.32 27.84
C ASN A 153 15.85 -10.61 27.50
N CYS A 154 14.88 -11.39 27.04
CA CYS A 154 13.59 -10.89 26.58
C CYS A 154 12.47 -11.26 27.55
N VAL A 155 11.41 -10.45 27.53
CA VAL A 155 10.16 -10.69 28.24
C VAL A 155 9.03 -10.83 27.23
N GLN A 156 8.09 -11.75 27.49
CA GLN A 156 6.90 -11.91 26.68
C GLN A 156 5.88 -10.82 27.01
N VAL A 157 5.44 -10.08 26.00
CA VAL A 157 4.42 -9.04 26.10
C VAL A 157 3.13 -9.52 25.45
N SER A 158 2.03 -9.46 26.20
CA SER A 158 0.76 -10.05 25.80
C SER A 158 0.12 -9.34 24.62
N ARG A 159 0.27 -8.01 24.52
CA ARG A 159 -0.36 -7.19 23.49
C ARG A 159 0.50 -6.00 23.13
N GLY A 160 0.83 -5.90 21.84
CA GLY A 160 1.60 -4.80 21.29
C GLY A 160 0.74 -3.60 20.93
N ARG A 161 1.40 -2.49 20.67
CA ARG A 161 0.78 -1.21 20.32
C ARG A 161 0.60 -1.10 18.81
N ASN A 162 -0.52 -0.52 18.40
CA ASN A 162 -0.84 -0.29 16.98
C ASN A 162 -0.15 0.98 16.45
N ALA A 163 0.26 0.96 15.18
CA ALA A 163 0.71 2.14 14.46
C ALA A 163 -0.20 2.39 13.24
N PRO A 164 -0.84 3.57 13.15
CA PRO A 164 -1.64 3.90 11.97
C PRO A 164 -0.76 4.07 10.73
N ALA A 165 -1.34 3.81 9.56
CA ALA A 165 -0.65 4.02 8.29
C ALA A 165 -0.56 5.52 7.95
N ARG A 166 0.61 5.98 7.51
CA ARG A 166 0.76 7.33 6.94
C ARG A 166 0.23 7.42 5.52
N LEU A 167 0.20 6.30 4.79
CA LEU A 167 -0.18 6.21 3.39
C LEU A 167 -1.67 5.85 3.22
N ILE A 168 -2.37 6.67 2.44
CA ILE A 168 -3.73 6.44 1.98
C ILE A 168 -3.69 6.36 0.46
N ILE A 169 -4.33 5.33 -0.11
CA ILE A 169 -4.53 5.21 -1.56
C ILE A 169 -6.03 5.17 -1.79
N ARG A 170 -6.54 6.06 -2.64
CA ARG A 170 -7.96 6.10 -3.00
C ARG A 170 -8.28 5.05 -4.05
N ASP A 171 -9.54 4.66 -4.09
CA ASP A 171 -10.07 3.85 -5.17
C ASP A 171 -9.89 4.59 -6.50
N SER A 172 -9.33 3.89 -7.48
CA SER A 172 -9.03 4.46 -8.79
C SER A 172 -10.17 4.14 -9.75
N HIS A 173 -11.01 5.15 -10.03
CA HIS A 173 -12.11 5.05 -10.97
C HIS A 173 -11.67 5.41 -12.39
N LEU A 174 -12.39 4.89 -13.40
CA LEU A 174 -12.13 5.23 -14.80
C LEU A 174 -12.14 6.74 -15.04
N VAL A 175 -11.22 7.24 -15.86
CA VAL A 175 -11.35 8.59 -16.44
C VAL A 175 -12.52 8.61 -17.42
N THR A 176 -13.16 9.77 -17.57
CA THR A 176 -14.36 9.93 -18.40
C THR A 176 -14.16 9.44 -19.83
N GLU A 177 -13.06 9.82 -20.49
CA GLU A 177 -12.77 9.36 -21.86
C GLU A 177 -12.66 7.82 -21.96
N SER A 178 -12.12 7.19 -20.91
CA SER A 178 -11.89 5.74 -20.91
C SER A 178 -13.22 5.02 -20.70
N ALA A 179 -14.07 5.54 -19.82
CA ALA A 179 -15.41 5.00 -19.62
C ALA A 179 -16.26 5.14 -20.89
N GLU A 180 -16.19 6.27 -21.60
CA GLU A 180 -16.90 6.47 -22.86
C GLU A 180 -16.45 5.51 -23.95
N LYS A 181 -15.13 5.33 -24.11
CA LYS A 181 -14.57 4.33 -25.03
C LYS A 181 -15.04 2.92 -24.69
N LEU A 182 -14.91 2.50 -23.43
CA LEU A 182 -15.27 1.15 -22.99
C LEU A 182 -16.77 0.85 -23.11
N LYS A 183 -17.66 1.85 -23.05
CA LYS A 183 -19.11 1.66 -23.31
C LYS A 183 -19.41 1.29 -24.76
N GLN A 184 -18.57 1.73 -25.69
CA GLN A 184 -18.80 1.56 -27.12
C GLN A 184 -18.20 0.25 -27.66
N VAL A 185 -17.31 -0.39 -26.90
CA VAL A 185 -16.66 -1.63 -27.31
C VAL A 185 -17.60 -2.81 -27.05
N ASP A 186 -17.99 -3.51 -28.12
CA ASP A 186 -18.70 -4.79 -28.02
C ASP A 186 -17.70 -5.93 -27.74
N THR A 187 -17.60 -6.29 -26.47
CA THR A 187 -16.69 -7.33 -25.96
C THR A 187 -17.45 -8.50 -25.32
N GLY A 188 -18.78 -8.51 -25.46
CA GLY A 188 -19.67 -9.48 -24.82
C GLY A 188 -19.91 -9.25 -23.32
N LEU A 189 -19.24 -8.26 -22.69
CA LEU A 189 -19.51 -7.81 -21.32
C LEU A 189 -19.52 -6.28 -21.25
N TYR A 190 -20.15 -5.72 -20.21
CA TYR A 190 -20.23 -4.28 -20.04
C TYR A 190 -18.89 -3.69 -19.59
N MET A 191 -18.18 -2.99 -20.48
CA MET A 191 -16.86 -2.34 -20.23
C MET A 191 -15.71 -3.30 -19.89
N THR A 192 -15.92 -4.60 -20.02
CA THR A 192 -14.95 -5.66 -19.73
C THR A 192 -14.94 -6.67 -20.85
N GLU A 193 -13.90 -7.49 -20.92
CA GLU A 193 -13.78 -8.51 -21.96
C GLU A 193 -13.64 -9.90 -21.36
N TRP A 194 -14.10 -10.88 -22.12
CA TRP A 194 -13.79 -12.28 -21.89
C TRP A 194 -12.37 -12.58 -22.34
N LYS A 195 -11.59 -13.21 -21.46
CA LYS A 195 -10.36 -13.88 -21.85
C LYS A 195 -10.43 -15.37 -21.55
N PHE A 196 -10.24 -16.14 -22.61
CA PHE A 196 -10.02 -17.58 -22.50
C PHE A 196 -8.56 -17.85 -22.16
N GLU A 197 -8.35 -18.72 -21.20
CA GLU A 197 -7.06 -19.32 -20.91
C GLU A 197 -7.19 -20.84 -20.92
N ASN A 198 -6.14 -21.54 -21.32
CA ASN A 198 -6.14 -23.00 -21.32
C ASN A 198 -5.09 -23.52 -20.34
N GLY A 199 -5.50 -24.37 -19.42
CA GLY A 199 -4.57 -25.33 -18.81
C GLY A 199 -4.27 -26.41 -19.84
N ILE A 200 -3.00 -26.75 -20.07
CA ILE A 200 -2.64 -27.83 -20.99
C ILE A 200 -2.08 -28.99 -20.17
N ASP A 201 -2.69 -30.16 -20.29
CA ASP A 201 -2.16 -31.40 -19.74
C ASP A 201 -0.80 -31.70 -20.42
N ARG A 202 0.25 -31.88 -19.63
CA ARG A 202 1.61 -32.03 -20.16
C ARG A 202 1.90 -33.41 -20.76
N VAL A 203 1.04 -34.39 -20.52
CA VAL A 203 1.14 -35.77 -21.03
C VAL A 203 0.26 -35.95 -22.27
N THR A 204 -1.02 -35.56 -22.17
CA THR A 204 -2.01 -35.78 -23.24
C THR A 204 -2.12 -34.59 -24.21
N ALA A 205 -1.51 -33.45 -23.89
CA ALA A 205 -1.67 -32.17 -24.59
C ALA A 205 -3.12 -31.66 -24.65
N ALA A 206 -4.04 -32.24 -23.87
CA ALA A 206 -5.43 -31.83 -23.81
C ALA A 206 -5.57 -30.43 -23.20
N ALA A 207 -6.41 -29.60 -23.81
CA ALA A 207 -6.72 -28.27 -23.32
C ALA A 207 -7.91 -28.31 -22.36
N ASN A 208 -7.75 -27.65 -21.21
CA ASN A 208 -8.80 -27.39 -20.23
C ASN A 208 -9.07 -25.87 -20.22
N PRO A 209 -10.03 -25.39 -21.02
CA PRO A 209 -10.33 -23.97 -21.14
C PRO A 209 -11.03 -23.43 -19.90
N ARG A 210 -10.62 -22.24 -19.47
CA ARG A 210 -11.26 -21.44 -18.42
C ARG A 210 -11.51 -20.03 -18.92
N GLN A 211 -12.59 -19.43 -18.43
CA GLN A 211 -12.98 -18.08 -18.81
C GLN A 211 -12.72 -17.12 -17.65
N LEU A 212 -12.17 -15.95 -17.94
CA LEU A 212 -11.90 -14.89 -16.97
C LEU A 212 -12.40 -13.56 -17.51
N GLU A 213 -13.13 -12.81 -16.69
CA GLU A 213 -13.42 -11.41 -16.96
C GLU A 213 -12.19 -10.55 -16.65
N ARG A 214 -11.89 -9.58 -17.50
CA ARG A 214 -10.87 -8.57 -17.22
C ARG A 214 -11.22 -7.21 -17.81
N VAL A 215 -10.61 -6.18 -17.25
CA VAL A 215 -10.62 -4.84 -17.85
C VAL A 215 -9.74 -4.85 -19.10
N PRO A 216 -10.18 -4.32 -20.25
CA PRO A 216 -9.40 -4.29 -21.48
C PRO A 216 -8.13 -3.43 -21.34
N ALA A 217 -7.11 -3.79 -22.12
CA ALA A 217 -5.89 -2.97 -22.24
C ALA A 217 -6.23 -1.57 -22.81
N GLY A 218 -5.44 -0.57 -22.46
CA GLY A 218 -5.67 0.84 -22.80
C GLY A 218 -6.65 1.57 -21.87
N SER A 219 -7.27 0.87 -20.92
CA SER A 219 -8.14 1.49 -19.91
C SER A 219 -7.33 2.43 -19.00
N LYS A 220 -7.89 3.59 -18.67
CA LYS A 220 -7.23 4.62 -17.85
C LYS A 220 -8.05 4.92 -16.59
N PHE A 221 -7.37 5.05 -15.46
CA PHE A 221 -7.94 5.29 -14.15
C PHE A 221 -7.34 6.54 -13.51
N LYS A 222 -8.13 7.25 -12.69
CA LYS A 222 -7.64 8.35 -11.84
C LYS A 222 -6.98 7.75 -10.60
N PHE A 223 -5.69 7.98 -10.42
CA PHE A 223 -4.94 7.53 -9.25
C PHE A 223 -4.73 8.68 -8.27
N GLU A 224 -4.96 8.44 -6.98
CA GLU A 224 -4.71 9.39 -5.90
C GLU A 224 -4.08 8.68 -4.70
N LEU A 225 -2.96 9.24 -4.24
CA LEU A 225 -2.21 8.81 -3.07
C LEU A 225 -2.01 10.01 -2.15
N VAL A 226 -2.27 9.82 -0.85
CA VAL A 226 -2.07 10.82 0.19
C VAL A 226 -1.10 10.28 1.24
N TYR A 227 0.00 10.99 1.44
CA TYR A 227 0.98 10.73 2.50
C TYR A 227 0.79 11.74 3.64
N THR A 228 0.58 11.23 4.85
CA THR A 228 0.46 12.05 6.06
C THR A 228 1.84 12.26 6.67
N VAL A 229 2.26 13.52 6.75
CA VAL A 229 3.53 13.90 7.34
C VAL A 229 3.38 14.00 8.86
N GLU A 230 3.95 13.04 9.57
CA GLU A 230 4.02 13.02 11.04
C GLU A 230 5.43 13.31 11.58
N ASP A 231 6.45 13.01 10.79
CA ASP A 231 7.86 13.16 11.13
C ASP A 231 8.63 13.63 9.88
N ALA A 232 9.18 14.84 9.96
CA ALA A 232 9.90 15.44 8.84
C ALA A 232 11.21 14.70 8.51
N SER A 233 11.86 14.08 9.50
CA SER A 233 13.11 13.34 9.31
C SER A 233 12.91 12.05 8.50
N GLN A 234 11.73 11.44 8.62
CA GLN A 234 11.36 10.20 7.94
C GLN A 234 10.67 10.43 6.58
N ALA A 235 10.06 11.61 6.39
CA ALA A 235 9.21 11.90 5.24
C ALA A 235 9.93 11.76 3.88
N ILE A 236 11.20 12.17 3.78
CA ILE A 236 11.93 12.09 2.51
C ILE A 236 12.21 10.64 2.12
N GLU A 237 12.66 9.81 3.05
CA GLU A 237 12.88 8.37 2.83
C GLU A 237 11.56 7.66 2.49
N ASP A 238 10.47 8.03 3.17
CA ASP A 238 9.13 7.52 2.89
C ASP A 238 8.67 7.81 1.46
N LEU A 239 8.84 9.04 1.00
CA LEU A 239 8.47 9.45 -0.35
C LEU A 239 9.37 8.79 -1.41
N GLN A 240 10.64 8.56 -1.10
CA GLN A 240 11.56 7.85 -1.97
C GLN A 240 11.13 6.39 -2.13
N ASN A 241 10.81 5.72 -1.02
CA ASN A 241 10.28 4.36 -1.03
C ASN A 241 8.98 4.24 -1.84
N ILE A 242 8.08 5.23 -1.73
CA ILE A 242 6.86 5.27 -2.54
C ILE A 242 7.20 5.39 -4.04
N ALA A 243 8.08 6.31 -4.43
CA ALA A 243 8.47 6.50 -5.82
C ALA A 243 9.10 5.23 -6.42
N ILE A 244 10.00 4.57 -5.68
CA ILE A 244 10.63 3.31 -6.08
C ILE A 244 9.58 2.19 -6.18
N ALA A 245 8.66 2.07 -5.21
CA ALA A 245 7.63 1.04 -5.24
C ALA A 245 6.66 1.22 -6.42
N LEU A 246 6.34 2.46 -6.81
CA LEU A 246 5.55 2.75 -8.01
C LEU A 246 6.28 2.31 -9.28
N ALA A 247 7.59 2.55 -9.37
CA ALA A 247 8.40 2.11 -10.51
C ALA A 247 8.46 0.57 -10.61
N ILE A 248 8.73 -0.11 -9.50
CA ILE A 248 8.74 -1.58 -9.47
C ILE A 248 7.36 -2.15 -9.82
N LEU A 249 6.26 -1.47 -9.46
CA LEU A 249 4.92 -1.90 -9.85
C LEU A 249 4.69 -1.85 -11.37
N GLU A 250 5.30 -0.92 -12.10
CA GLU A 250 5.21 -0.88 -13.58
C GLU A 250 5.96 -2.05 -14.25
N ASP A 251 7.04 -2.52 -13.62
CA ASP A 251 7.80 -3.70 -14.05
C ASP A 251 7.15 -5.03 -13.62
N ASP A 252 6.34 -4.99 -12.57
CA ASP A 252 5.56 -6.11 -12.05
C ASP A 252 4.11 -6.06 -12.60
N ALA A 253 3.19 -6.78 -11.96
CA ALA A 253 1.78 -6.80 -12.30
C ALA A 253 0.91 -6.36 -11.12
N LEU A 254 -0.14 -5.60 -11.43
CA LEU A 254 -1.25 -5.28 -10.54
C LEU A 254 -2.37 -6.30 -10.69
N GLY A 255 -2.94 -6.77 -9.57
CA GLY A 255 -4.06 -7.70 -9.57
C GLY A 255 -3.66 -9.17 -9.83
N GLY A 256 -4.60 -9.95 -10.34
CA GLY A 256 -4.44 -11.39 -10.56
C GLY A 256 -3.76 -11.75 -11.87
N HIS A 257 -3.20 -12.96 -11.93
CA HIS A 257 -2.68 -13.58 -13.16
C HIS A 257 -1.52 -12.84 -13.86
N GLY A 258 -0.73 -12.06 -13.13
CA GLY A 258 0.43 -11.33 -13.66
C GLY A 258 1.41 -12.17 -14.48
N SER A 259 1.76 -13.36 -14.00
CA SER A 259 2.65 -14.30 -14.71
C SER A 259 2.08 -14.82 -16.04
N ARG A 260 0.78 -14.62 -16.30
CA ARG A 260 0.08 -14.95 -17.55
C ARG A 260 -0.14 -13.73 -18.45
N GLY A 261 0.52 -12.62 -18.16
CA GLY A 261 0.49 -11.40 -18.99
C GLY A 261 -0.66 -10.45 -18.67
N TYR A 262 -1.18 -10.47 -17.44
CA TYR A 262 -2.17 -9.52 -16.96
C TYR A 262 -1.51 -8.40 -16.15
N GLY A 263 -2.19 -7.28 -16.04
CA GLY A 263 -1.92 -6.32 -14.97
C GLY A 263 -0.66 -5.50 -15.12
N LYS A 264 -0.02 -5.48 -16.30
CA LYS A 264 0.99 -4.45 -16.61
C LYS A 264 0.31 -3.08 -16.61
N VAL A 265 0.85 -2.16 -15.83
CA VAL A 265 0.30 -0.81 -15.65
C VAL A 265 1.37 0.26 -15.85
N ARG A 266 0.94 1.50 -16.06
CA ARG A 266 1.82 2.66 -16.16
C ARG A 266 1.19 3.89 -15.54
N PHE A 267 1.98 4.68 -14.83
CA PHE A 267 1.58 5.95 -14.25
C PHE A 267 2.07 7.12 -15.11
N GLN A 268 1.20 8.10 -15.33
CA GLN A 268 1.47 9.26 -16.16
C GLN A 268 0.88 10.54 -15.55
N HIS A 269 1.46 11.69 -15.88
CA HIS A 269 1.00 13.02 -15.45
C HIS A 269 0.90 13.13 -13.92
N PHE A 270 2.01 12.92 -13.24
CA PHE A 270 2.09 13.11 -11.80
C PHE A 270 1.94 14.58 -11.43
N ASN A 271 1.01 14.86 -10.52
CA ASN A 271 0.86 16.17 -9.90
C ASN A 271 1.07 16.03 -8.40
N PHE A 272 1.86 16.93 -7.82
CA PHE A 272 2.14 16.94 -6.40
C PHE A 272 1.59 18.20 -5.76
N SER A 273 1.01 18.04 -4.60
CA SER A 273 0.56 19.15 -3.77
C SER A 273 0.87 18.85 -2.31
N TYR A 274 1.29 19.87 -1.58
CA TYR A 274 1.51 19.76 -0.14
C TYR A 274 0.64 20.78 0.58
N ARG A 275 0.00 20.33 1.64
CA ARG A 275 -0.78 21.19 2.53
C ARG A 275 -0.26 21.08 3.96
N SER A 276 0.25 22.17 4.50
CA SER A 276 0.73 22.24 5.87
C SER A 276 -0.41 22.40 6.89
N LEU A 277 -0.14 22.09 8.16
CA LEU A 277 -1.08 22.34 9.24
C LEU A 277 -1.51 23.82 9.33
N ALA A 278 -0.59 24.75 9.07
CA ALA A 278 -0.88 26.18 9.08
C ALA A 278 -1.92 26.57 8.01
N GLN A 279 -1.77 26.04 6.78
CA GLN A 279 -2.73 26.28 5.70
C GLN A 279 -4.11 25.71 6.05
N TYR A 280 -4.20 24.52 6.66
CA TYR A 280 -5.48 23.99 7.14
C TYR A 280 -6.17 24.91 8.16
N ARG A 281 -5.40 25.55 9.05
CA ARG A 281 -5.94 26.51 10.05
C ARG A 281 -6.31 27.86 9.44
N GLN A 282 -5.65 28.28 8.35
CA GLN A 282 -5.95 29.54 7.68
C GLN A 282 -7.24 29.48 6.86
N MET A 283 -7.55 28.33 6.26
CA MET A 283 -8.79 28.12 5.48
C MET A 283 -10.07 28.40 6.27
N THR A 284 -10.05 28.29 7.61
CA THR A 284 -11.22 28.60 8.45
C THR A 284 -11.35 30.08 8.76
N ASN A 285 -10.28 30.86 8.59
CA ASN A 285 -10.17 32.24 9.10
C ASN A 285 -10.16 33.30 7.99
N THR A 286 -10.04 32.92 6.71
CA THR A 286 -9.98 33.86 5.58
C THR A 286 -10.84 33.36 4.42
N GLN A 287 -11.73 34.19 3.88
CA GLN A 287 -12.54 33.90 2.67
C GLN A 287 -11.71 33.88 1.36
N GLY A 288 -10.39 33.67 1.45
CA GLY A 288 -9.48 33.59 0.32
C GLY A 288 -8.98 32.17 0.17
N THR A 289 -8.98 31.64 -1.06
CA THR A 289 -8.37 30.37 -1.42
C THR A 289 -6.92 30.37 -0.97
N SER A 290 -6.58 29.60 0.08
CA SER A 290 -5.19 29.25 0.35
C SER A 290 -4.74 28.37 -0.82
N GLU A 291 -4.26 29.01 -1.89
CA GLU A 291 -3.83 28.32 -3.09
C GLU A 291 -2.70 27.36 -2.72
N ILE A 292 -2.95 26.07 -2.91
CA ILE A 292 -1.87 25.09 -2.84
C ILE A 292 -1.06 25.31 -4.11
N GLN A 293 0.19 25.77 -3.99
CA GLN A 293 1.08 25.81 -5.14
C GLN A 293 1.50 24.39 -5.49
N PRO A 294 1.00 23.80 -6.59
CA PRO A 294 1.42 22.47 -6.99
C PRO A 294 2.89 22.52 -7.42
N PHE A 295 3.62 21.44 -7.20
CA PHE A 295 4.91 21.25 -7.85
C PHE A 295 4.71 21.15 -9.36
N GLN A 296 5.76 21.43 -10.14
CA GLN A 296 5.70 21.24 -11.60
C GLN A 296 5.29 19.80 -11.93
N PRO A 297 4.32 19.59 -12.85
CA PRO A 297 3.91 18.26 -13.25
C PRO A 297 5.09 17.42 -13.75
N ILE A 298 5.12 16.14 -13.37
CA ILE A 298 6.14 15.18 -13.81
C ILE A 298 5.48 14.20 -14.78
N ALA A 299 6.07 13.95 -15.96
CA ALA A 299 5.32 13.28 -17.03
C ALA A 299 5.07 11.79 -16.74
N ASN A 300 6.03 11.10 -16.13
CA ASN A 300 5.98 9.65 -15.93
C ASN A 300 6.89 9.21 -14.76
N THR A 301 6.90 7.90 -14.48
CA THR A 301 7.61 7.32 -13.33
C THR A 301 9.13 7.38 -13.47
N GLN A 302 9.66 7.31 -14.70
CA GLN A 302 11.10 7.48 -14.95
C GLN A 302 11.54 8.90 -14.59
N GLU A 303 10.84 9.92 -15.09
CA GLU A 303 11.12 11.32 -14.76
C GLU A 303 10.94 11.61 -13.26
N LEU A 304 10.02 10.91 -12.58
CA LEU A 304 9.85 11.02 -11.13
C LEU A 304 11.09 10.57 -10.37
N LEU A 305 11.74 9.48 -10.81
CA LEU A 305 12.96 8.98 -10.20
C LEU A 305 14.16 9.88 -10.54
N GLU A 306 14.32 10.27 -11.81
CA GLU A 306 15.42 11.13 -12.28
C GLU A 306 15.38 12.51 -11.60
N ASN A 307 14.18 13.08 -11.43
CA ASN A 307 13.99 14.38 -10.80
C ASN A 307 13.70 14.30 -9.29
N PHE A 308 13.88 13.15 -8.66
CA PHE A 308 13.56 12.98 -7.23
C PHE A 308 14.36 13.95 -6.34
N GLY A 309 15.59 14.32 -6.75
CA GLY A 309 16.39 15.35 -6.05
C GLY A 309 15.69 16.71 -5.98
N ASN A 310 15.03 17.14 -7.06
CA ASN A 310 14.28 18.40 -7.10
C ASN A 310 13.02 18.32 -6.23
N LEU A 311 12.31 17.19 -6.32
CA LEU A 311 11.12 16.93 -5.49
C LEU A 311 11.50 16.90 -3.99
N ARG A 312 12.60 16.24 -3.63
CA ARG A 312 13.18 16.25 -2.28
C ARG A 312 13.42 17.67 -1.79
N ASN A 313 14.13 18.50 -2.56
CA ASN A 313 14.43 19.88 -2.16
C ASN A 313 13.16 20.72 -1.99
N TYR A 314 12.18 20.55 -2.89
CA TYR A 314 10.89 21.21 -2.79
C TYR A 314 10.14 20.81 -1.50
N ILE A 315 10.03 19.52 -1.20
CA ILE A 315 9.36 19.04 0.02
C ILE A 315 10.12 19.48 1.27
N GLN A 316 11.45 19.40 1.29
CA GLN A 316 12.25 19.81 2.44
C GLN A 316 12.00 21.26 2.85
N ARG A 317 11.81 22.17 1.88
CA ARG A 317 11.45 23.58 2.14
C ARG A 317 10.06 23.75 2.75
N LEU A 318 9.18 22.78 2.56
CA LEU A 318 7.78 22.83 3.02
C LEU A 318 7.56 22.09 4.36
N LEU A 319 8.52 21.26 4.75
CA LEU A 319 8.50 20.55 6.03
C LEU A 319 8.90 21.52 7.17
N PRO A 320 8.17 21.53 8.29
CA PRO A 320 8.51 22.38 9.43
C PRO A 320 9.85 21.97 10.06
N GLY A 321 10.65 22.94 10.48
CA GLY A 321 11.95 22.73 11.16
C GLY A 321 13.18 22.79 10.25
N ASN A 322 13.04 23.14 8.96
CA ASN A 322 14.14 23.34 8.02
C ASN A 322 14.44 24.83 7.72
N GLU A 323 14.00 25.76 8.58
CA GLU A 323 14.55 27.11 8.56
C GLU A 323 15.99 27.03 9.07
N SER A 324 16.93 27.33 8.17
CA SER A 324 18.37 27.42 8.46
C SER A 324 18.67 28.68 9.26
#